data_AF-A0A8X6N896-F1
#
_entry.id   AF-A0A8X6N896-F1
#
_cell.length_a   1.000
_cell.length_b   1.000
_cell.length_c   1.000
_cell.angle_alpha   90.00
_cell.angle_beta   90.00
_cell.angle_gamma   90.00
#
_symmetry.space_group_name_H-M   'P 1'
#
loop_
_entity.id
_entity.type
_entity.pdbx_description
1 polymer ?
#
loop_
_entity_poly.entity_id
_entity_poly.type
_entity_poly.pdbx_seq_one_letter_code
_entity_poly.pdbx_strand_id
1 'polypeptide(L)'
;MQYFIWVLKLRPKGIPLASYFEELTKSIQGTNRNIMIDNLFTSIPLAEKLLMKPMNLINTGTLKKNKKGIPPELLQLRSQSVGTPMYCFDQVKTLVI
;
A
#
# COMPACT_ATOMS: atom_id res chain seq x y z
N MET A 1 22.01 -0.25 1.42
CA MET A 1 21.53 -0.61 0.07
C MET A 1 20.05 -0.94 0.15
N GLN A 2 19.18 -0.01 -0.26
CA GLN A 2 17.73 -0.21 -0.28
C GLN A 2 17.35 -0.68 -1.68
N TYR A 3 16.95 -1.95 -1.80
CA TYR A 3 16.53 -2.52 -3.07
C TYR A 3 15.12 -2.02 -3.38
N PHE A 4 14.99 -1.13 -4.36
CA PHE A 4 13.70 -0.71 -4.89
C PHE A 4 13.19 -1.78 -5.86
N ILE A 5 12.23 -2.58 -5.42
CA ILE A 5 11.55 -3.56 -6.29
C ILE A 5 10.37 -2.84 -6.95
N TRP A 6 10.58 -2.36 -8.18
CA TRP A 6 9.52 -1.80 -9.01
C TRP A 6 8.74 -2.93 -9.67
N VAL A 7 7.59 -3.28 -9.11
CA VAL A 7 6.68 -4.27 -9.73
C VAL A 7 5.85 -3.56 -10.82
N LEU A 8 6.49 -3.32 -11.96
CA LEU A 8 5.85 -2.75 -13.14
C LEU A 8 5.22 -3.89 -13.97
N LYS A 9 3.92 -4.09 -13.75
CA LYS A 9 2.99 -4.63 -14.75
C LYS A 9 3.15 -6.11 -15.12
N LEU A 10 2.78 -6.98 -14.19
CA LEU A 10 2.34 -8.34 -14.51
C LEU A 10 0.98 -8.56 -13.87
N ARG A 11 -0.06 -8.73 -14.69
CA ARG A 11 -1.37 -9.25 -14.26
C ARG A 11 -1.41 -10.72 -14.64
N PRO A 12 -1.17 -11.67 -13.71
CA PRO A 12 -1.38 -13.07 -14.01
C PRO A 12 -2.87 -13.29 -14.27
N LYS A 13 -3.21 -14.02 -15.33
CA LYS A 13 -4.59 -14.41 -15.58
C LYS A 13 -5.01 -15.45 -14.53
N GLY A 14 -6.08 -15.18 -13.80
CA GLY A 14 -6.70 -16.13 -12.86
C GLY A 14 -6.18 -16.11 -11.43
N ILE A 15 -5.20 -15.28 -11.08
CA ILE A 15 -4.67 -15.18 -9.71
C ILE A 15 -5.06 -13.83 -9.09
N PRO A 16 -5.57 -13.80 -7.84
CA PRO A 16 -5.77 -12.55 -7.12
C PRO A 16 -4.46 -11.75 -7.00
N LEU A 17 -4.51 -10.44 -7.27
CA LEU A 17 -3.32 -9.57 -7.26
C LEU A 17 -2.58 -9.58 -5.92
N ALA A 18 -3.31 -9.70 -4.80
CA ALA A 18 -2.73 -9.81 -3.47
C ALA A 18 -1.87 -11.08 -3.34
N SER A 19 -2.41 -12.24 -3.74
CA SER A 19 -1.70 -13.52 -3.72
C SER A 19 -0.46 -13.49 -4.61
N TYR A 20 -0.57 -12.88 -5.80
CA TYR A 20 0.59 -12.70 -6.68
C TYR A 20 1.67 -11.83 -6.04
N PHE A 21 1.29 -10.75 -5.36
CA PHE A 21 2.23 -9.88 -4.67
C PHE A 21 2.92 -10.58 -3.48
N GLU A 22 2.19 -11.41 -2.74
CA GLU A 22 2.76 -12.24 -1.67
C GLU A 22 3.80 -13.23 -2.22
N GLU A 23 3.55 -13.83 -3.38
CA GLU A 23 4.50 -14.72 -4.05
C GLU A 23 5.75 -13.96 -4.52
N LEU A 24 5.59 -12.78 -5.12
CA LEU A 24 6.69 -11.92 -5.55
C LEU A 24 7.61 -11.51 -4.40
N THR A 25 7.04 -11.31 -3.21
CA THR A 25 7.77 -10.86 -2.02
C THR A 25 8.31 -12.01 -1.17
N LYS A 26 8.05 -13.27 -1.54
CA LYS A 26 8.40 -14.46 -0.76
C LYS A 26 9.88 -14.52 -0.34
N SER A 27 10.80 -14.08 -1.19
CA SER A 27 12.24 -14.09 -0.91
C SER A 27 12.68 -13.04 0.12
N ILE A 28 11.85 -12.02 0.37
CA ILE A 28 12.15 -10.91 1.28
C ILE A 28 11.21 -10.86 2.50
N GLN A 29 10.26 -11.78 2.61
CA GLN A 29 9.42 -11.93 3.80
C GLN A 29 10.29 -12.23 5.04
N GLY A 30 9.91 -11.69 6.20
CA GLY A 30 10.62 -11.81 7.47
C GLY A 30 11.79 -10.86 7.63
N THR A 31 12.15 -10.06 6.60
CA THR A 31 13.37 -9.24 6.61
C THR A 31 13.20 -7.81 7.13
N ASN A 32 11.98 -7.39 7.51
CA ASN A 32 11.68 -6.02 7.93
C ASN A 32 12.03 -4.96 6.87
N ARG A 33 11.95 -5.33 5.58
CA ARG A 33 12.25 -4.41 4.47
C ARG A 33 11.03 -3.57 4.10
N ASN A 34 11.33 -2.35 3.64
CA ASN A 34 10.34 -1.46 3.04
C ASN A 34 10.19 -1.78 1.55
N ILE A 35 8.95 -1.86 1.07
CA ILE A 35 8.63 -2.11 -0.34
C ILE A 35 7.78 -0.96 -0.87
N MET A 36 8.20 -0.39 -1.99
CA MET A 36 7.42 0.61 -2.71
C MET A 36 6.57 -0.07 -3.79
N ILE A 37 5.25 0.10 -3.71
CA ILE A 37 4.29 -0.56 -4.61
C ILE A 37 3.42 0.45 -5.36
N ASP A 38 3.02 0.07 -6.57
CA ASP A 38 2.05 0.85 -7.36
C ASP A 38 0.61 0.67 -6.83
N ASN A 39 -0.28 1.59 -7.22
CA ASN A 39 -1.69 1.59 -6.85
C ASN A 39 -2.46 0.33 -7.25
N LEU A 40 -1.94 -0.43 -8.22
CA LEU A 40 -2.55 -1.67 -8.68
C LEU A 40 -2.58 -2.73 -7.57
N PHE A 41 -1.52 -2.78 -6.76
CA PHE A 41 -1.37 -3.72 -5.66
C PHE A 41 -1.81 -3.13 -4.32
N THR A 42 -1.78 -1.80 -4.19
CA THR A 42 -2.04 -1.13 -2.91
C THR A 42 -3.50 -1.29 -2.44
N SER A 43 -3.66 -1.80 -1.23
CA SER A 43 -4.92 -1.84 -0.48
C SER A 43 -4.65 -1.89 1.02
N ILE A 44 -5.55 -1.34 1.82
CA ILE A 44 -5.46 -1.34 3.29
C ILE A 44 -5.34 -2.78 3.86
N PRO A 45 -6.21 -3.75 3.49
CA PRO A 45 -6.09 -5.11 4.02
C PRO A 45 -4.78 -5.81 3.60
N LEU A 46 -4.23 -5.50 2.42
CA LEU A 46 -2.93 -6.04 2.02
C LEU A 46 -1.80 -5.44 2.86
N ALA A 47 -1.84 -4.13 3.16
CA ALA A 47 -0.86 -3.48 4.02
C ALA A 47 -0.82 -4.12 5.42
N GLU A 48 -1.99 -4.38 6.00
CA GLU A 48 -2.11 -5.05 7.30
C GLU A 48 -1.53 -6.47 7.26
N LYS A 49 -1.87 -7.24 6.22
CA LYS A 49 -1.37 -8.59 6.05
C LYS A 49 0.16 -8.65 5.90
N LEU A 50 0.73 -7.72 5.14
CA LEU A 50 2.19 -7.62 4.93
C LEU A 50 2.92 -7.27 6.24
N LEU A 51 2.31 -6.47 7.10
CA LEU A 51 2.89 -6.08 8.39
C LEU A 51 2.89 -7.22 9.41
N MET A 52 1.94 -8.16 9.32
CA MET A 52 1.82 -9.29 10.24
C MET A 52 2.92 -10.35 10.01
N LYS A 53 3.25 -11.11 11.08
CA LYS A 53 4.11 -12.30 10.97
C LYS A 53 3.40 -13.37 10.12
N PRO A 54 4.10 -14.10 9.23
CA PRO A 54 5.55 -14.14 9.05
C PRO A 54 6.12 -13.12 8.04
N MET A 55 5.27 -12.28 7.43
CA MET A 55 5.69 -11.40 6.33
C MET A 55 6.61 -10.28 6.81
N ASN A 56 6.27 -9.54 7.87
CA ASN A 56 7.08 -8.44 8.41
C ASN A 56 7.64 -7.51 7.31
N LEU A 57 6.76 -7.03 6.43
CA LEU A 57 7.08 -6.12 5.34
C LEU A 57 6.33 -4.82 5.52
N ILE A 58 7.02 -3.70 5.32
CA ILE A 58 6.39 -2.38 5.38
C ILE A 58 6.16 -1.95 3.93
N ASN A 59 4.92 -1.60 3.58
CA ASN A 59 4.61 -1.13 2.25
C ASN A 59 4.45 0.39 2.20
N THR A 60 4.81 0.98 1.08
CA THR A 60 4.59 2.39 0.78
C THR A 60 4.15 2.50 -0.67
N GLY A 61 3.10 3.26 -0.95
CA GLY A 61 2.56 3.31 -2.31
C GLY A 61 1.43 4.30 -2.44
N THR A 62 0.91 4.43 -3.65
CA THR A 62 -0.25 5.27 -3.94
C THR A 62 -1.53 4.47 -3.78
N LEU A 63 -2.57 5.05 -3.16
CA LEU A 63 -3.87 4.42 -3.01
C LEU A 63 -4.89 5.09 -3.95
N LYS A 64 -5.70 4.29 -4.65
CA LYS A 64 -6.77 4.85 -5.49
C LYS A 64 -7.88 5.43 -4.61
N LYS A 65 -8.40 6.60 -4.99
CA LYS A 65 -9.50 7.32 -4.31
C LYS A 65 -10.76 6.47 -4.07
N ASN A 66 -11.02 5.48 -4.92
CA ASN A 66 -12.20 4.62 -4.83
C ASN A 66 -12.06 3.42 -3.87
N LYS A 67 -10.94 3.32 -3.13
CA LYS A 67 -10.72 2.21 -2.19
C LYS A 67 -11.53 2.43 -0.91
N LYS A 68 -12.16 1.35 -0.44
CA LYS A 68 -12.86 1.32 0.85
C LYS A 68 -11.85 1.50 2.00
N GLY A 69 -12.28 2.18 3.06
CA GLY A 69 -11.46 2.45 4.24
C GLY A 69 -10.74 3.80 4.23
N ILE A 70 -10.91 4.61 3.18
CA ILE A 70 -10.52 6.04 3.21
C ILE A 70 -11.63 6.83 3.90
N PRO A 71 -11.34 7.56 4.99
CA PRO A 71 -12.31 8.45 5.63
C PRO A 71 -12.88 9.47 4.64
N PRO A 72 -14.22 9.69 4.61
CA PRO A 72 -14.84 10.61 3.67
C PRO A 72 -14.37 12.05 3.85
N GLU A 73 -13.93 12.43 5.05
CA GLU A 73 -13.36 13.74 5.37
C GLU A 73 -12.13 14.04 4.51
N LEU A 74 -11.31 13.01 4.21
CA LEU A 74 -10.14 13.17 3.35
C LEU A 74 -10.48 13.25 1.86
N LEU A 75 -11.71 12.87 1.48
CA LEU A 75 -12.18 12.93 0.09
C LEU A 75 -12.82 14.27 -0.25
N GLN A 76 -13.15 15.08 0.76
CA GLN A 76 -13.77 16.41 0.67
C GLN A 76 -12.74 17.50 0.34
N LEU A 77 -12.13 17.41 -0.84
CA LEU A 77 -11.09 18.36 -1.28
C LEU A 77 -11.64 19.74 -1.69
N ARG A 78 -12.96 19.91 -1.80
CA ARG A 78 -13.58 21.15 -2.31
C ARG A 78 -13.41 22.35 -1.36
N SER A 79 -13.22 22.10 -0.07
CA SER A 79 -13.07 23.15 0.95
C SER A 79 -11.61 23.47 1.28
N GLN A 80 -10.64 22.86 0.58
CA GLN A 80 -9.23 22.94 0.95
C GLN A 80 -8.43 23.88 0.06
N SER A 81 -7.47 24.57 0.67
CA SER A 81 -6.45 25.34 -0.02
C SER A 81 -5.52 24.41 -0.79
N VAL A 82 -5.28 24.75 -2.06
CA VAL A 82 -4.31 24.05 -2.91
C VAL A 82 -2.94 24.04 -2.23
N GLY A 83 -2.28 22.88 -2.18
CA GLY A 83 -0.96 22.73 -1.59
C GLY A 83 -0.94 22.43 -0.09
N THR A 84 -2.10 22.23 0.55
CA THR A 84 -2.18 21.81 1.96
C THR A 84 -2.41 20.30 2.04
N PRO A 85 -1.41 19.49 2.48
CA PRO A 85 -1.59 18.05 2.63
C PRO A 85 -2.39 17.72 3.89
N MET A 86 -3.15 16.64 3.84
CA MET A 86 -3.81 16.06 5.01
C MET A 86 -3.15 14.75 5.42
N TYR A 87 -3.08 14.53 6.72
CA TYR A 87 -2.55 13.31 7.32
C TYR A 87 -3.65 12.62 8.11
N CYS A 88 -3.81 11.32 7.91
CA CYS A 88 -4.67 10.47 8.72
C CYS A 88 -3.85 9.29 9.21
N PHE A 89 -3.89 9.05 10.51
CA PHE A 89 -3.15 7.99 11.17
C PHE A 89 -4.12 6.99 11.79
N ASP A 90 -3.89 5.71 11.49
CA ASP A 90 -4.61 4.58 12.07
C ASP A 90 -3.59 3.54 12.57
N GLN A 91 -3.31 3.61 13.87
CA GLN A 91 -2.44 2.73 14.66
C GLN A 91 -0.99 2.61 14.18
N VAL A 92 -0.78 1.98 13.03
CA VAL A 92 0.52 1.67 12.43
C VAL A 92 0.59 2.08 10.96
N LYS A 93 -0.48 2.71 10.46
CA LYS A 93 -0.65 3.09 9.05
C LYS A 93 -0.90 4.59 8.99
N THR A 94 -0.26 5.24 8.01
CA THR A 94 -0.47 6.67 7.73
C THR A 94 -0.93 6.82 6.29
N LEU A 95 -2.02 7.55 6.09
CA LEU A 95 -2.50 7.99 4.78
C LEU A 95 -2.23 9.48 4.65
N VAL A 96 -1.70 9.87 3.48
CA VAL A 96 -1.46 11.27 3.12
C VAL A 96 -2.23 11.56 1.84
N ILE A 97 -3.00 12.65 1.83
CA ILE A 97 -3.77 13.14 0.68
C ILE A 97 -3.37 14.57 0.35
#